data_AF-A0A821H170-F1
#
_entry.id   AF-A0A821H170-F1
#
_cell.length_a   1.000
_cell.length_b   1.000
_cell.length_c   1.000
_cell.angle_alpha   90.00
_cell.angle_beta   90.00
_cell.angle_gamma   90.00
#
_symmetry.space_group_name_H-M   'P 1'
#
loop_
_entity.id
_entity.type
_entity.pdbx_description
1 polymer ?
#
loop_
_entity_poly.entity_id
_entity_poly.type
_entity_poly.pdbx_seq_one_letter_code
_entity_poly.pdbx_strand_id
1 'polypeptide(L)'
;GFSRDHALRALSLMSNNVEAAVDWALNTPEDSSTSNASFEALPPTTSAPAQENKQTYRDGTGKYRLVAFISHIGNHPSSGHYVAHILKDNRWVIFNDEVVALSEHPPKDLAYLYLYKRETV
;
A
#
# COMPACT_ATOMS: atom_id res chain seq x y z
N GLY A 1 9.62 2.12 -11.01
CA GLY A 1 9.42 1.71 -12.41
C GLY A 1 10.16 0.40 -12.63
N PHE A 2 9.70 -0.42 -13.58
CA PHE A 2 10.28 -1.75 -13.86
C PHE A 2 11.35 -1.68 -14.96
N SER A 3 12.31 -2.62 -14.97
CA SER A 3 13.17 -2.78 -16.15
C SER A 3 12.40 -3.29 -17.35
N ARG A 4 13.01 -3.11 -18.53
CA ARG A 4 12.47 -3.61 -19.80
C ARG A 4 12.28 -5.12 -19.79
N ASP A 5 13.22 -5.86 -19.23
CA ASP A 5 13.19 -7.33 -19.26
C ASP A 5 12.11 -7.88 -18.33
N HIS A 6 11.93 -7.27 -17.15
CA HIS A 6 10.82 -7.62 -16.25
C HIS A 6 9.46 -7.32 -16.89
N ALA A 7 9.32 -6.18 -17.56
CA ALA A 7 8.09 -5.82 -18.28
C ALA A 7 7.78 -6.77 -19.45
N LEU A 8 8.79 -7.13 -20.26
CA LEU A 8 8.62 -8.08 -21.36
C LEU A 8 8.27 -9.49 -20.85
N ARG A 9 8.90 -9.93 -19.75
CA ARG A 9 8.59 -11.19 -19.09
C ARG A 9 7.14 -11.22 -18.60
N ALA A 10 6.71 -10.16 -17.90
CA ALA A 10 5.34 -10.03 -17.41
C ALA A 10 4.32 -10.09 -18.54
N LEU A 11 4.54 -9.34 -19.63
CA LEU A 11 3.66 -9.34 -20.80
C LEU A 11 3.60 -10.72 -21.46
N SER A 12 4.75 -11.38 -21.65
CA SER A 12 4.78 -12.70 -22.27
C SER A 12 4.06 -13.76 -21.44
N LEU A 13 4.20 -13.73 -20.10
CA LEU A 13 3.54 -14.68 -19.21
C LEU A 13 2.02 -14.44 -19.16
N MET A 14 1.60 -13.18 -19.33
CA MET A 14 0.20 -12.78 -19.24
C MET A 14 -0.49 -12.68 -20.60
N SER A 15 0.03 -13.36 -21.64
CA SER A 15 -0.54 -13.36 -23.00
C SER A 15 -0.73 -11.96 -23.59
N ASN A 16 0.20 -11.04 -23.32
CA ASN A 16 0.14 -9.61 -23.65
C ASN A 16 -1.06 -8.86 -23.05
N ASN A 17 -1.72 -9.41 -22.03
CA ASN A 17 -2.70 -8.68 -21.23
C ASN A 17 -1.98 -7.72 -20.28
N VAL A 18 -2.15 -6.42 -20.53
CA VAL A 18 -1.47 -5.35 -19.79
C VAL A 18 -1.86 -5.34 -18.30
N GLU A 19 -3.14 -5.49 -17.98
CA GLU A 19 -3.62 -5.44 -16.58
C GLU A 19 -3.04 -6.58 -15.75
N ALA A 20 -3.09 -7.80 -16.29
CA ALA A 20 -2.52 -8.97 -15.64
C ALA A 20 -0.98 -8.88 -15.55
N ALA A 21 -0.32 -8.32 -16.58
CA ALA A 21 1.14 -8.11 -16.56
C ALA A 21 1.55 -7.09 -15.48
N VAL A 22 0.79 -6.03 -15.28
CA VAL A 22 1.05 -5.04 -14.22
C VAL A 22 0.90 -5.67 -12.84
N ASP A 23 -0.18 -6.41 -12.61
CA ASP A 23 -0.39 -7.12 -11.33
C ASP A 23 0.73 -8.13 -11.05
N TRP A 24 1.10 -8.93 -12.05
CA TRP A 24 2.20 -9.88 -11.92
C TRP A 24 3.53 -9.18 -11.62
N ALA A 25 3.83 -8.08 -12.31
CA ALA A 25 5.08 -7.35 -12.15
C ALA A 25 5.19 -6.68 -10.76
N LEU A 26 4.09 -6.24 -10.17
CA LEU A 26 4.04 -5.67 -8.82
C LEU A 26 4.25 -6.72 -7.73
N ASN A 27 3.72 -7.94 -7.95
CA ASN A 27 3.78 -9.01 -6.97
C ASN A 27 5.03 -9.91 -7.12
N THR A 28 5.74 -9.82 -8.25
CA THR A 28 6.94 -10.60 -8.52
C THR A 28 8.18 -9.71 -8.43
N PRO A 29 9.10 -9.96 -7.49
CA PRO A 29 10.33 -9.19 -7.39
C PRO A 29 11.16 -9.33 -8.66
N GLU A 30 11.84 -8.23 -9.02
CA GLU A 30 12.74 -8.21 -10.16
C GLU A 30 14.03 -8.96 -9.81
N ASP A 31 14.20 -10.17 -10.35
CA ASP A 31 15.44 -10.94 -10.16
C ASP A 31 16.60 -10.25 -10.90
N SER A 32 17.47 -9.59 -10.14
CA SER A 32 18.70 -8.95 -10.64
C SER A 32 19.72 -9.89 -11.29
N SER A 33 19.44 -11.20 -11.33
CA SER A 33 20.36 -12.24 -11.83
C SER A 33 20.12 -12.69 -13.27
N THR A 34 19.12 -12.17 -13.99
CA THR A 34 18.93 -12.56 -15.40
C THR A 34 19.63 -11.61 -16.38
N SER A 35 20.93 -11.38 -16.20
CA SER A 35 21.77 -10.97 -17.32
C SER A 35 21.95 -12.19 -18.23
N ASN A 36 21.31 -12.16 -19.40
CA ASN A 36 21.49 -13.08 -20.52
C ASN A 36 21.01 -14.53 -20.31
N ALA A 37 19.74 -14.82 -20.62
CA ALA A 37 19.37 -16.13 -21.12
C ALA A 37 18.16 -16.03 -22.06
N SER A 38 18.36 -16.57 -23.25
CA SER A 38 17.42 -16.77 -24.33
C SER A 38 16.05 -17.31 -23.88
N PHE A 39 15.02 -16.86 -24.57
CA PHE A 39 13.66 -17.38 -24.52
C PHE A 39 13.64 -18.83 -25.05
N GLU A 40 13.92 -19.80 -24.19
CA GLU A 40 13.67 -21.22 -24.50
C GLU A 40 12.99 -21.89 -23.30
N ALA A 41 11.79 -22.39 -23.57
CA ALA A 41 10.98 -23.16 -22.63
C ALA A 41 11.70 -24.48 -22.30
N LEU A 42 11.90 -24.81 -21.02
CA LEU A 42 12.35 -26.12 -20.51
C LEU A 42 11.97 -26.27 -19.00
N PRO A 43 11.97 -27.49 -18.41
CA PRO A 43 10.83 -28.16 -17.76
C PRO A 43 10.90 -28.12 -16.20
N PRO A 44 9.97 -28.76 -15.45
CA PRO A 44 9.84 -28.53 -14.01
C PRO A 44 10.73 -29.50 -13.23
N THR A 45 11.84 -29.04 -12.65
CA THR A 45 12.35 -29.48 -11.33
C THR A 45 13.66 -28.77 -11.00
N THR A 46 13.70 -28.09 -9.86
CA THR A 46 14.59 -28.39 -8.71
C THR A 46 14.49 -27.20 -7.74
N SER A 47 14.05 -27.48 -6.52
CA SER A 47 13.92 -26.55 -5.41
C SER A 47 15.28 -25.93 -5.06
N ALA A 48 15.58 -24.75 -5.60
CA ALA A 48 16.59 -23.86 -5.06
C ALA A 48 16.06 -23.28 -3.73
N PRO A 49 16.90 -23.09 -2.70
CA PRO A 49 16.47 -22.47 -1.46
C PRO A 49 15.97 -21.07 -1.81
N ALA A 50 14.70 -20.79 -1.48
CA ALA A 50 14.10 -19.49 -1.66
C ALA A 50 15.03 -18.44 -1.03
N GLN A 51 15.70 -17.64 -1.84
CA GLN A 51 16.28 -16.41 -1.36
C GLN A 51 15.09 -15.60 -0.87
N GLU A 52 14.93 -15.51 0.45
CA GLU A 52 14.01 -14.56 1.06
C GLU A 52 14.41 -13.18 0.54
N ASN A 53 13.67 -12.70 -0.47
CA ASN A 53 13.67 -11.30 -0.84
C ASN A 53 13.16 -10.55 0.39
N LYS A 54 14.08 -10.23 1.31
CA LYS A 54 13.77 -9.67 2.61
C LYS A 54 13.40 -8.22 2.37
N GLN A 55 12.12 -8.01 2.09
CA GLN A 55 11.51 -6.72 1.92
C GLN A 55 12.00 -5.82 3.07
N THR A 56 12.63 -4.70 2.72
CA THR A 56 13.23 -3.81 3.71
C THR A 56 12.12 -2.96 4.31
N TYR A 57 11.75 -3.26 5.54
CA TYR A 57 10.75 -2.49 6.27
C TYR A 57 11.42 -1.39 7.08
N ARG A 58 10.76 -0.23 7.17
CA ARG A 58 11.18 0.85 8.08
C ARG A 58 10.80 0.51 9.52
N ASP A 59 11.66 -0.21 10.21
CA ASP A 59 11.44 -0.59 11.61
C ASP A 59 11.77 0.57 12.60
N GLY A 60 11.42 0.41 13.87
CA GLY A 60 11.69 1.37 14.95
C GLY A 60 10.85 1.13 16.21
N THR A 61 10.89 2.08 17.15
CA THR A 61 10.12 1.96 18.40
C THR A 61 8.62 1.89 18.12
N GLY A 62 7.92 1.01 18.84
CA GLY A 62 6.46 0.84 18.77
C GLY A 62 5.62 1.98 19.36
N LYS A 63 6.19 3.18 19.50
CA LYS A 63 5.50 4.36 20.06
C LYS A 63 4.92 5.20 18.93
N TYR A 64 3.62 5.42 19.01
CA TYR A 64 2.88 6.13 17.98
C TYR A 64 1.90 7.12 18.60
N ARG A 65 1.64 8.19 17.86
CA ARG A 65 0.61 9.17 18.18
C ARG A 65 -0.43 9.20 17.08
N LEU A 66 -1.70 9.27 17.47
CA LEU A 66 -2.81 9.46 16.53
C LEU A 66 -2.65 10.82 15.83
N VAL A 67 -2.66 10.82 14.49
CA VAL A 67 -2.52 12.04 13.68
C VAL A 67 -3.69 12.29 12.74
N ALA A 68 -4.42 11.26 12.36
CA ALA A 68 -5.65 11.40 11.61
C ALA A 68 -6.56 10.18 11.84
N PHE A 69 -7.85 10.36 11.57
CA PHE A 69 -8.78 9.26 11.47
C PHE A 69 -9.88 9.58 10.46
N ILE A 70 -10.48 8.55 9.88
CA ILE A 70 -11.57 8.64 8.90
C ILE A 70 -12.77 7.94 9.51
N SER A 71 -13.89 8.63 9.57
CA SER A 71 -15.16 8.11 10.11
C SER A 71 -16.13 7.87 8.96
N HIS A 72 -16.81 6.73 9.00
CA HIS A 72 -17.99 6.47 8.19
C HIS A 72 -19.24 6.71 9.03
N ILE A 73 -20.07 7.67 8.61
CA ILE A 73 -21.33 8.02 9.27
C ILE A 73 -22.46 7.32 8.49
N GLY A 74 -22.84 6.14 8.96
CA GLY A 74 -23.91 5.35 8.34
C GLY A 74 -23.91 3.90 8.81
N ASN A 75 -25.03 3.21 8.59
CA ASN A 75 -25.23 1.83 9.03
C ASN A 75 -24.86 0.78 7.96
N HIS A 76 -24.52 1.20 6.74
CA HIS A 76 -24.18 0.29 5.63
C HIS A 76 -22.89 0.73 4.93
N PRO A 77 -21.96 -0.18 4.59
CA PRO A 77 -20.72 0.20 3.90
C PRO A 77 -20.92 0.85 2.52
N SER A 78 -22.05 0.54 1.85
CA SER A 78 -22.42 1.07 0.54
C SER A 78 -23.24 2.37 0.62
N SER A 79 -23.62 2.83 1.81
CA SER A 79 -24.35 4.09 2.00
C SER A 79 -24.06 4.75 3.35
N GLY A 80 -23.65 6.00 3.28
CA GLY A 80 -23.29 6.82 4.43
C GLY A 80 -22.43 7.99 3.98
N HIS A 81 -21.69 8.55 4.93
CA HIS A 81 -20.87 9.74 4.68
C HIS A 81 -19.48 9.60 5.28
N TYR A 82 -18.45 9.87 4.50
CA TYR A 82 -17.07 9.80 4.99
C TYR A 82 -16.56 11.20 5.33
N VAL A 83 -16.03 11.33 6.55
CA VAL A 83 -15.34 12.56 6.98
C VAL A 83 -13.97 12.22 7.54
N ALA A 84 -13.02 13.13 7.40
CA ALA A 84 -11.68 12.97 7.94
C ALA A 84 -11.42 13.97 9.06
N HIS A 85 -10.78 13.52 10.13
CA HIS A 85 -10.24 14.39 11.16
C HIS A 85 -8.72 14.29 11.11
N ILE A 86 -8.04 15.43 11.04
CA ILE A 86 -6.58 15.51 10.97
C ILE A 86 -6.07 16.44 12.05
N LEU A 87 -5.04 16.01 12.78
CA LEU A 87 -4.35 16.85 13.74
C LEU A 87 -3.34 17.75 13.01
N LYS A 88 -3.63 19.05 12.95
CA LYS A 88 -2.76 20.09 12.39
C LYS A 88 -2.44 21.13 13.45
N ASP A 89 -1.17 21.46 13.62
CA ASP A 89 -0.71 22.44 14.63
C ASP A 89 -1.30 22.20 16.02
N ASN A 90 -1.28 20.92 16.44
CA ASN A 90 -1.82 20.43 17.70
C ASN A 90 -3.33 20.68 17.91
N ARG A 91 -4.08 20.93 16.83
CA ARG A 91 -5.52 21.11 16.81
C ARG A 91 -6.17 20.12 15.85
N TRP A 92 -7.33 19.61 16.23
CA TRP A 92 -8.09 18.71 15.36
C TRP A 92 -8.94 19.52 14.39
N VAL A 93 -8.86 19.16 13.11
CA VAL A 93 -9.61 19.80 12.04
C VAL A 93 -10.43 18.73 11.35
N ILE A 94 -11.74 18.96 11.23
CA ILE A 94 -12.63 18.13 10.42
C ILE A 94 -12.61 18.62 8.97
N PHE A 95 -12.45 17.68 8.06
CA PHE A 95 -12.57 17.83 6.62
C PHE A 95 -13.81 17.07 6.20
N ASN A 96 -14.85 17.81 5.85
CA ASN A 96 -16.14 17.32 5.41
C ASN A 96 -16.46 17.96 4.04
N ASP A 97 -15.98 17.33 2.97
CA ASP A 97 -16.04 17.87 1.61
C ASP A 97 -15.54 19.32 1.52
N GLU A 98 -16.38 20.25 1.09
CA GLU A 98 -16.12 21.70 1.03
C GLU A 98 -15.94 22.34 2.41
N VAL A 99 -16.45 21.70 3.47
CA VAL A 99 -16.52 22.25 4.82
C VAL A 99 -15.32 21.81 5.63
N VAL A 100 -14.47 22.77 5.98
CA VAL A 100 -13.29 22.57 6.82
C VAL A 100 -13.44 23.41 8.09
N ALA A 101 -13.40 22.75 9.25
CA ALA A 101 -13.65 23.41 10.53
C ALA A 101 -12.76 22.86 11.66
N LEU A 102 -12.58 23.65 12.70
CA LEU A 102 -11.98 23.18 13.94
C LEU A 102 -12.92 22.15 14.61
N SER A 103 -12.37 21.01 15.02
CA SER A 103 -13.09 19.97 15.75
C SER A 103 -12.58 19.93 17.18
N GLU A 104 -13.30 20.59 18.09
CA GLU A 104 -12.91 20.67 19.51
C GLU A 104 -13.09 19.31 20.22
N HIS A 105 -14.12 18.56 19.83
CA HIS A 105 -14.46 17.25 20.37
C HIS A 105 -14.51 16.19 19.25
N PRO A 106 -13.36 15.81 18.69
CA PRO A 106 -13.29 14.82 17.61
C PRO A 106 -13.77 13.44 18.10
N PRO A 107 -14.71 12.77 17.39
CA PRO A 107 -15.30 11.49 17.79
C PRO A 107 -14.34 10.31 17.50
N LYS A 108 -13.20 10.29 18.19
CA LYS A 108 -12.11 9.33 17.93
C LYS A 108 -12.58 7.88 18.02
N ASP A 109 -13.46 7.54 18.96
CA ASP A 109 -13.90 6.16 19.20
C ASP A 109 -14.84 5.60 18.11
N LEU A 110 -15.36 6.47 17.24
CA LEU A 110 -16.29 6.11 16.16
C LEU A 110 -15.61 6.10 14.79
N ALA A 111 -14.28 6.15 14.74
CA ALA A 111 -13.58 6.13 13.46
C ALA A 111 -13.49 4.71 12.86
N TYR A 112 -13.49 4.66 11.54
CA TYR A 112 -13.36 3.45 10.76
C TYR A 112 -11.88 3.12 10.45
N LEU A 113 -11.11 4.13 10.04
CA LEU A 113 -9.67 4.00 9.78
C LEU A 113 -8.89 4.98 10.64
N TYR A 114 -7.79 4.53 11.24
CA TYR A 114 -6.92 5.34 12.08
C TYR A 114 -5.53 5.43 11.48
N LEU A 115 -4.96 6.65 11.49
CA LEU A 115 -3.61 6.92 11.04
C LEU A 115 -2.76 7.34 12.23
N TYR A 116 -1.76 6.53 12.51
CA TYR A 116 -0.80 6.72 13.59
C TYR A 116 0.56 7.08 13.00
N LYS A 117 1.17 8.16 13.52
CA LYS A 117 2.54 8.55 13.17
C LYS A 117 3.47 8.05 14.25
N ARG A 118 4.54 7.35 13.86
CA ARG A 118 5.60 6.94 14.78
C ARG A 118 6.20 8.17 15.45
N GLU A 119 6.30 8.15 16.76
CA GLU A 119 7.02 9.19 17.49
C GLU A 119 8.51 9.03 17.17
N THR A 120 9.10 10.05 16.56
CA THR A 120 10.56 10.16 16.47
C THR A 120 11.06 10.54 17.85
N VAL A 121 11.91 9.68 18.41
CA VAL A 121 12.74 10.00 19.59
C VAL A 121 13.64 11.18 19.26
#